data_AF-A0A075FIL8-F1
#
_entry.id   AF-A0A075FIL8-F1
#
_cell.length_a   1.000
_cell.length_b   1.000
_cell.length_c   1.000
_cell.angle_alpha   90.00
_cell.angle_beta   90.00
_cell.angle_gamma   90.00
#
_symmetry.space_group_name_H-M   'P 1'
#
loop_
_entity.id
_entity.type
_entity.pdbx_description
1 polymer ?
#
loop_
_entity_poly.entity_id
_entity_poly.type
_entity_poly.pdbx_seq_one_letter_code
_entity_poly.pdbx_strand_id
1 'polypeptide(L)'
;MVASNYLPVLLALAARLLVRAGVDEDEAIPALLPLMRGTLENVAELGLAPALTGPISRGDVETVRLHLRTLPDREARVYRDLGREAVALAEAQGLESETVAVLRDLFEIAVEARA
;
A
#
# COMPACT_ATOMS: atom_id res chain seq x y z
N MET A 1 13.08 -2.66 -15.79
CA MET A 1 13.36 -2.30 -14.38
C MET A 1 12.05 -2.27 -13.59
N VAL A 2 12.01 -2.76 -12.35
CA VAL A 2 10.80 -2.80 -11.49
C VAL A 2 10.25 -1.39 -11.21
N ALA A 3 11.14 -0.46 -10.87
CA ALA A 3 10.78 0.90 -10.46
C ALA A 3 10.02 1.71 -11.51
N SER A 4 10.38 1.61 -12.80
CA SER A 4 9.74 2.39 -13.88
C SER A 4 8.57 1.66 -14.55
N ASN A 5 8.65 0.32 -14.67
CA ASN A 5 7.63 -0.45 -15.39
C ASN A 5 6.36 -0.63 -14.57
N TYR A 6 6.48 -0.74 -13.24
CA TYR A 6 5.32 -0.98 -12.38
C TYR A 6 4.75 0.30 -11.75
N LEU A 7 5.44 1.43 -11.81
CA LEU A 7 4.88 2.72 -11.39
C LEU A 7 3.55 3.07 -12.08
N PRO A 8 3.41 3.00 -13.42
CA PRO A 8 2.12 3.23 -14.08
C PRO A 8 1.08 2.14 -13.76
N VAL A 9 1.52 0.90 -13.46
CA VAL A 9 0.61 -0.17 -13.03
C VAL A 9 0.02 0.11 -11.65
N LEU A 10 0.83 0.61 -10.71
CA LEU A 10 0.38 1.04 -9.38
C LEU A 10 -0.61 2.20 -9.48
N LEU A 11 -0.31 3.20 -10.32
CA LEU A 11 -1.23 4.31 -10.58
C LEU A 11 -2.57 3.81 -11.14
N ALA A 12 -2.55 2.89 -12.11
CA ALA A 12 -3.77 2.32 -12.69
C ALA A 12 -4.57 1.45 -11.69
N LEU A 13 -3.91 0.79 -10.73
CA LEU A 13 -4.58 0.09 -9.64
C LEU A 13 -5.27 1.07 -8.69
N ALA A 14 -4.54 2.10 -8.25
CA ALA A 14 -5.07 3.12 -7.34
C ALA A 14 -6.23 3.91 -7.99
N ALA A 15 -6.11 4.29 -9.26
CA ALA A 15 -7.15 5.00 -9.98
C ALA A 15 -8.46 4.19 -10.06
N ARG A 16 -8.37 2.89 -10.36
CA ARG A 16 -9.55 1.99 -10.34
C ARG A 16 -10.22 1.92 -8.97
N LEU A 17 -9.44 1.91 -7.89
CA LEU A 17 -10.00 1.93 -6.54
C LEU A 17 -10.69 3.25 -6.23
N LEU A 18 -10.11 4.39 -6.66
CA LEU A 18 -10.69 5.71 -6.49
C LEU A 18 -12.02 5.86 -7.24
N VAL A 19 -12.06 5.38 -8.49
CA VAL A 19 -13.29 5.36 -9.30
C VAL A 19 -14.37 4.48 -8.65
N ARG A 20 -13.99 3.31 -8.14
CA ARG A 20 -14.91 2.45 -7.37
C ARG A 20 -15.41 3.09 -6.08
N ALA A 21 -14.65 4.04 -5.53
CA ALA A 21 -15.06 4.84 -4.36
C ALA A 21 -15.92 6.05 -4.73
N GLY A 22 -16.20 6.28 -6.02
CA GLY A 22 -17.11 7.32 -6.51
C GLY A 22 -16.42 8.59 -7.05
N VAL A 23 -15.11 8.55 -7.29
CA VAL A 23 -14.41 9.65 -7.99
C VAL A 23 -14.58 9.50 -9.49
N ASP A 24 -14.72 10.61 -10.21
CA ASP A 24 -14.87 10.60 -11.67
C ASP A 24 -13.60 10.07 -12.35
N GLU A 25 -13.78 9.35 -13.46
CA GLU A 25 -12.69 8.64 -14.14
C GLU A 25 -11.59 9.59 -14.65
N ASP A 26 -11.98 10.77 -15.12
CA ASP A 26 -11.09 11.83 -15.58
C ASP A 26 -10.38 12.57 -14.44
N GLU A 27 -10.89 12.49 -13.22
CA GLU A 27 -10.28 13.09 -12.02
C GLU A 27 -9.35 12.14 -11.26
N ALA A 28 -9.53 10.82 -11.41
CA ALA A 28 -8.82 9.83 -10.59
C ALA A 28 -7.29 9.90 -10.72
N ILE A 29 -6.76 9.99 -11.96
CA ILE A 29 -5.32 10.10 -12.18
C ILE A 29 -4.79 11.48 -11.74
N PRO A 30 -5.40 12.62 -12.13
CA PRO A 30 -5.02 13.93 -11.65
C PRO A 30 -4.96 14.03 -10.11
N ALA A 31 -5.89 13.41 -9.40
CA ALA A 31 -5.91 13.40 -7.93
C ALA A 31 -4.74 12.60 -7.32
N LEU A 32 -4.30 11.52 -7.98
CA LEU A 32 -3.26 10.62 -7.46
C LEU A 32 -1.84 11.06 -7.82
N LEU A 33 -1.64 11.75 -8.95
CA LEU A 33 -0.32 12.16 -9.43
C LEU A 33 0.46 13.02 -8.40
N PRO A 34 -0.14 14.02 -7.73
CA PRO A 34 0.55 14.78 -6.68
C PRO A 34 1.04 13.90 -5.53
N LEU A 35 0.25 12.90 -5.10
CA LEU A 35 0.62 11.98 -4.02
C LEU A 35 1.82 11.12 -4.41
N MET A 36 1.84 10.60 -5.64
CA MET A 36 2.96 9.80 -6.14
C MET A 36 4.22 10.64 -6.30
N ARG A 37 4.10 11.90 -6.75
CA ARG A 37 5.23 12.83 -6.85
C ARG A 37 5.81 13.15 -5.48
N GLY A 38 4.97 13.50 -4.50
CA GLY A 38 5.41 13.75 -3.13
C GLY A 38 6.09 12.52 -2.51
N THR A 39 5.65 11.31 -2.84
CA THR A 39 6.32 10.08 -2.41
C THR A 39 7.74 9.96 -2.99
N LEU A 40 7.92 10.28 -4.27
CA LEU A 40 9.25 10.26 -4.90
C LEU A 40 10.18 11.34 -4.32
N GLU A 41 9.64 12.52 -4.05
CA GLU A 41 10.37 13.63 -3.40
C GLU A 41 10.81 13.22 -1.99
N ASN A 42 9.90 12.67 -1.17
CA ASN A 42 10.23 12.15 0.16
C ASN A 42 11.32 11.08 0.13
N VAL A 43 11.29 10.17 -0.85
CA VAL A 43 12.34 9.15 -1.00
C VAL A 43 13.69 9.80 -1.32
N ALA A 44 13.72 10.84 -2.17
CA ALA A 44 14.94 11.55 -2.52
C ALA A 44 15.53 12.34 -1.32
N GLU A 45 14.67 12.91 -0.48
CA GLU A 45 15.08 13.74 0.67
C GLU A 45 15.40 12.93 1.92
N LEU A 46 14.60 11.91 2.22
CA LEU A 46 14.62 11.19 3.51
C LEU A 46 15.16 9.76 3.41
N GLY A 47 15.26 9.21 2.20
CA GLY A 47 15.57 7.79 1.98
C GLY A 47 14.35 6.87 2.12
N LEU A 48 14.54 5.57 1.90
CA LEU A 48 13.44 4.61 1.69
C LEU A 48 12.55 4.38 2.93
N ALA A 49 13.13 4.00 4.06
CA ALA A 49 12.34 3.68 5.26
C ALA A 49 11.62 4.92 5.82
N PRO A 50 12.27 6.10 6.00
CA PRO A 50 11.58 7.28 6.50
C PRO A 50 10.53 7.86 5.56
N ALA A 51 10.64 7.62 4.25
CA ALA A 51 9.64 8.04 3.27
C ALA A 51 8.36 7.17 3.28
N LEU A 52 8.37 6.01 3.94
CA LEU A 52 7.17 5.19 4.08
C LEU A 52 6.14 5.91 4.95
N THR A 53 4.96 6.14 4.39
CA THR A 53 3.81 6.73 5.07
C THR A 53 2.61 5.79 5.04
N GLY A 54 1.53 6.19 5.71
CA GLY A 54 0.28 5.45 5.73
C GLY A 54 0.11 4.56 6.96
N PRO A 55 -0.88 3.65 6.95
CA PRO A 55 -1.25 2.88 8.14
C PRO A 55 -0.16 1.89 8.56
N ILE A 56 0.59 1.32 7.62
CA ILE A 56 1.64 0.33 7.93
C ILE A 56 2.80 0.98 8.70
N SER A 57 3.32 2.14 8.28
CA SER A 57 4.42 2.80 9.00
C SER A 57 4.04 3.28 10.40
N ARG A 58 2.75 3.53 10.65
CA ARG A 58 2.24 3.91 11.98
C ARG A 58 1.77 2.73 12.83
N GLY A 59 1.78 1.50 12.31
CA GLY A 59 1.26 0.34 13.03
C GLY A 59 -0.26 0.30 13.17
N ASP A 60 -1.01 1.00 12.30
CA ASP A 60 -2.47 1.02 12.33
C ASP A 60 -3.05 -0.26 11.72
N VAL A 61 -3.05 -1.33 12.52
CA VAL A 61 -3.50 -2.66 12.12
C VAL A 61 -4.98 -2.66 11.75
N GLU A 62 -5.83 -1.88 12.43
CA GLU A 62 -7.27 -1.86 12.14
C GLU A 62 -7.56 -1.32 10.75
N THR A 63 -6.86 -0.25 10.34
CA THR A 63 -6.98 0.28 8.98
C THR A 63 -6.51 -0.75 7.94
N VAL A 64 -5.41 -1.47 8.19
CA VAL A 64 -4.94 -2.54 7.30
C VAL A 64 -5.96 -3.68 7.19
N ARG A 65 -6.57 -4.11 8.31
CA ARG A 65 -7.64 -5.12 8.29
C ARG A 65 -8.85 -4.63 7.51
N LEU A 66 -9.23 -3.36 7.68
CA LEU A 66 -10.33 -2.76 6.93
C LEU A 66 -10.05 -2.80 5.42
N HIS A 67 -8.86 -2.37 4.99
CA HIS A 67 -8.47 -2.44 3.58
C HIS A 67 -8.57 -3.87 3.03
N LEU A 68 -8.02 -4.86 3.74
CA LEU A 68 -8.06 -6.25 3.28
C LEU A 68 -9.49 -6.82 3.18
N ARG A 69 -10.45 -6.31 3.96
CA ARG A 69 -11.86 -6.71 3.89
C ARG A 69 -12.64 -6.00 2.77
N THR A 70 -12.19 -4.82 2.32
CA THR A 70 -12.95 -3.97 1.38
C THR A 70 -12.37 -4.00 -0.04
N LEU A 71 -11.07 -4.28 -0.18
CA LEU A 71 -10.42 -4.41 -1.47
C LEU A 71 -10.95 -5.64 -2.23
N PRO A 72 -11.19 -5.54 -3.55
CA PRO A 72 -11.47 -6.71 -4.37
C PRO A 72 -10.30 -7.68 -4.34
N ASP A 73 -10.58 -8.96 -4.58
CA ASP A 73 -9.58 -10.04 -4.49
C ASP A 73 -8.29 -9.75 -5.26
N ARG A 74 -8.40 -9.15 -6.44
CA ARG A 74 -7.24 -8.83 -7.28
C ARG A 74 -6.34 -7.78 -6.62
N GLU A 75 -6.90 -6.65 -6.21
CA GLU A 75 -6.17 -5.57 -5.55
C GLU A 75 -5.73 -5.96 -4.14
N ALA A 76 -6.51 -6.78 -3.43
CA ALA A 76 -6.15 -7.32 -2.12
C ALA A 76 -4.91 -8.22 -2.18
N ARG A 77 -4.73 -9.01 -3.24
CA ARG A 77 -3.49 -9.79 -3.45
C ARG A 77 -2.27 -8.89 -3.60
N VAL A 78 -2.36 -7.89 -4.48
CA VAL A 78 -1.27 -6.91 -4.67
C VAL A 78 -0.99 -6.13 -3.37
N TYR A 79 -2.03 -5.73 -2.64
CA TYR A 79 -1.91 -5.04 -1.36
C TYR A 79 -1.21 -5.89 -0.31
N ARG A 80 -1.48 -7.20 -0.23
CA ARG A 80 -0.75 -8.12 0.65
C ARG A 80 0.73 -8.20 0.27
N ASP A 81 1.02 -8.42 -1.01
CA ASP A 81 2.39 -8.59 -1.48
C ASP A 81 3.23 -7.33 -1.22
N LEU A 82 2.70 -6.14 -1.54
CA LEU A 82 3.37 -4.87 -1.24
C LEU A 82 3.37 -4.56 0.26
N GLY A 83 2.34 -4.99 0.99
CA GLY A 83 2.22 -4.81 2.44
C GLY A 83 3.35 -5.51 3.20
N ARG A 84 3.76 -6.71 2.77
CA ARG A 84 4.90 -7.44 3.35
C ARG A 84 6.20 -6.65 3.18
N GLU A 85 6.45 -6.10 2.00
CA GLU A 85 7.61 -5.24 1.74
C GLU A 85 7.57 -3.94 2.55
N ALA A 86 6.38 -3.35 2.69
CA ALA A 86 6.17 -2.15 3.51
C ALA A 86 6.42 -2.42 5.00
N VAL A 87 6.10 -3.61 5.51
CA VAL A 87 6.38 -3.98 6.90
C VAL A 87 7.89 -4.06 7.17
N ALA A 88 8.69 -4.57 6.22
CA ALA A 88 10.15 -4.55 6.35
C ALA A 88 10.71 -3.13 6.43
N LEU A 89 10.17 -2.20 5.64
CA LEU A 89 10.53 -0.79 5.72
C LEU A 89 10.06 -0.14 7.04
N ALA A 90 8.87 -0.46 7.52
CA ALA A 90 8.34 0.05 8.78
C ALA A 90 9.14 -0.44 9.99
N GLU A 91 9.58 -1.70 9.99
CA GLU A 91 10.49 -2.25 11.00
C GLU A 91 11.83 -1.49 10.99
N ALA A 92 12.40 -1.25 9.80
CA ALA A 92 13.62 -0.43 9.67
C ALA A 92 13.43 1.03 10.10
N GLN A 93 12.20 1.54 10.08
CA GLN A 93 11.81 2.86 10.58
C GLN A 93 11.61 2.89 12.10
N GLY A 94 11.63 1.74 12.78
CA GLY A 94 11.49 1.62 14.23
C GLY A 94 10.10 1.21 14.72
N LEU A 95 9.26 0.63 13.87
CA LEU A 95 7.98 0.07 14.30
C LEU A 95 8.21 -1.08 15.30
N GLU A 96 7.40 -1.13 16.35
CA GLU A 96 7.54 -2.12 17.43
C GLU A 96 7.37 -3.56 16.92
N SER A 97 8.25 -4.45 17.40
CA SER A 97 8.32 -5.86 16.96
C SER A 97 6.99 -6.62 17.10
N GLU A 98 6.21 -6.34 18.15
CA GLU A 98 4.88 -6.95 18.35
C GLU A 98 3.92 -6.53 17.21
N THR A 99 3.90 -5.24 16.87
CA THR A 99 3.06 -4.73 15.77
C THR A 99 3.53 -5.26 14.41
N VAL A 100 4.85 -5.36 14.20
CA VAL A 100 5.44 -5.98 13.01
C VAL A 100 4.96 -7.42 12.84
N ALA A 101 4.98 -8.22 13.91
CA ALA A 101 4.51 -9.61 13.88
C ALA A 101 3.03 -9.69 13.49
N VAL A 102 2.16 -8.87 14.10
CA VAL A 102 0.73 -8.83 13.78
C VAL A 102 0.48 -8.46 12.32
N LEU A 103 1.21 -7.48 11.78
CA LEU A 103 1.07 -7.08 10.38
C LEU A 103 1.57 -8.17 9.41
N ARG A 104 2.65 -8.88 9.74
CA ARG A 104 3.12 -10.03 8.95
C ARG A 104 2.06 -11.12 8.88
N ASP A 105 1.54 -11.55 10.02
CA ASP A 105 0.50 -12.57 10.10
C ASP A 105 -0.74 -12.15 9.27
N LEU A 106 -1.14 -10.89 9.37
CA LEU A 106 -2.28 -10.37 8.62
C LEU A 106 -2.10 -10.46 7.09
N PHE A 107 -0.87 -10.31 6.60
CA PHE A 107 -0.54 -10.46 5.19
C PHE A 107 -0.26 -11.91 4.77
N GLU A 108 0.02 -12.82 5.72
CA GLU A 108 0.22 -14.25 5.46
C GLU A 108 -1.07 -15.07 5.36
N ILE A 109 -2.17 -14.61 5.97
CA ILE A 109 -3.48 -15.28 5.88
C ILE A 109 -3.89 -15.36 4.40
N ALA A 110 -3.66 -16.54 3.82
CA ALA A 110 -3.96 -16.84 2.44
C ALA A 110 -5.47 -16.75 2.21
N VAL A 111 -5.79 -16.27 1.02
CA VAL A 111 -7.10 -16.38 0.38
C VAL A 111 -7.46 -17.86 0.34
N GLU A 112 -8.18 -18.37 1.34
CA GLU A 112 -8.92 -19.62 1.16
C GLU A 112 -9.83 -19.38 -0.03
N ALA A 113 -9.53 -20.13 -1.10
CA ALA A 113 -10.32 -20.14 -2.30
C ALA A 113 -11.78 -20.40 -1.89
N ARG A 114 -12.65 -19.40 -2.08
CA ARG A 114 -14.06 -19.69 -2.28
C ARG A 114 -14.14 -20.50 -3.57
N ALA A 115 -14.16 -21.82 -3.40
CA ALA A 115 -14.58 -22.78 -4.41
C ALA A 115 -16.05 -22.56 -4.76
#